data_AF-N9D0H2-F1
#
_entry.id   AF-N9D0H2-F1
#
_cell.length_a   1.000
_cell.length_b   1.000
_cell.length_c   1.000
_cell.angle_alpha   90.00
_cell.angle_beta   90.00
_cell.angle_gamma   90.00
#
_symmetry.space_group_name_H-M   'P 1'
#
loop_
_entity.id
_entity.type
_entity.pdbx_description
1 polymer ?
#
loop_
_entity_poly.entity_id
_entity_poly.type
_entity_poly.pdbx_seq_one_letter_code
_entity_poly.pdbx_strand_id
1 'polypeptide(L)'
;MYEKSLFLLMVVVTLLSGCTAILWNNSDSGTLATGKVVSSHADRVTVDQDQIVGFAYLKESSSSTNNVDIKKLDTSLIVIGQKYAYMIDIGNQEILETIQSDLDPKYWRIRPVRSNEEYFGLSLLPKIDDDKHLQQVKFSADIELYYAKNNLTQNEQQQLSRLDLSQYEYGQENTEFYRRKIGLVGHIVGLNAEMNKMKFQDFSHNYPIDIYTSGKTHYSLHGKNLLQKIALTPVTLVGDIVAIPLYLLFNIGSTIKNIAH
;
A
#
# COMPACT_ATOMS: atom_id res chain seq x y z
N MET A 1 21.20 25.94 -41.58
CA MET A 1 19.75 25.66 -41.41
C MET A 1 19.42 24.83 -40.18
N TYR A 2 20.34 24.00 -39.65
CA TYR A 2 20.11 23.16 -38.47
C TYR A 2 20.09 23.91 -37.13
N GLU A 3 20.86 24.99 -36.95
CA GLU A 3 20.90 25.73 -35.67
C GLU A 3 19.58 26.43 -35.31
N LYS A 4 18.86 26.97 -36.33
CA LYS A 4 17.55 27.60 -36.11
C LYS A 4 16.49 26.57 -35.68
N SER A 5 16.61 25.33 -36.13
CA SER A 5 15.71 24.23 -35.76
C SER A 5 15.97 23.75 -34.33
N LEU A 6 17.25 23.70 -33.91
CA LEU A 6 17.64 23.30 -32.56
C LEU A 6 17.21 24.33 -31.50
N PHE A 7 17.33 25.62 -31.82
CA PHE A 7 16.87 26.71 -30.94
C PHE A 7 15.35 26.70 -30.77
N LEU A 8 14.60 26.47 -31.86
CA LEU A 8 13.15 26.36 -31.81
C LEU A 8 12.70 25.14 -30.98
N LEU A 9 13.40 24.02 -31.10
CA LEU A 9 13.16 22.82 -30.31
C LEU A 9 13.43 23.05 -28.81
N MET A 10 14.51 23.76 -28.45
CA MET A 10 14.85 24.04 -27.06
C MET A 10 13.85 25.02 -26.40
N VAL A 11 13.33 25.99 -27.16
CA VAL A 11 12.24 26.89 -26.73
C VAL A 11 10.94 26.12 -26.49
N VAL A 12 10.61 25.14 -27.34
CA VAL A 12 9.44 24.27 -27.14
C VAL A 12 9.59 23.40 -25.88
N VAL A 13 10.80 22.93 -25.57
CA VAL A 13 11.08 22.12 -24.37
C VAL A 13 11.03 22.93 -23.07
N THR A 14 11.46 24.20 -23.07
CA THR A 14 11.36 25.08 -21.89
C THR A 14 9.93 25.56 -21.63
N LEU A 15 9.12 25.72 -22.68
CA LEU A 15 7.68 26.00 -22.55
C LEU A 15 6.91 24.84 -21.90
N LEU A 16 7.40 23.60 -22.03
CA LEU A 16 6.81 22.42 -21.40
C LEU A 16 7.12 22.29 -19.90
N SER A 17 8.01 23.13 -19.35
CA SER A 17 8.44 23.10 -17.94
C SER A 17 8.23 24.44 -17.20
N GLY A 18 7.44 25.34 -17.77
CA GLY A 18 7.12 26.67 -17.19
C GLY A 18 6.16 26.65 -16.00
N CYS A 19 5.98 27.83 -15.39
CA CYS A 19 5.01 28.10 -14.33
C CYS A 19 3.58 27.72 -14.74
N THR A 20 3.21 27.86 -16.01
CA THR A 20 1.89 27.42 -16.49
C THR A 20 1.76 25.90 -16.50
N ALA A 21 2.82 25.16 -16.83
CA ALA A 21 2.82 23.71 -16.75
C ALA A 21 2.70 23.23 -15.29
N ILE A 22 3.37 23.90 -14.35
CA ILE A 22 3.26 23.65 -12.91
C ILE A 22 1.85 23.97 -12.40
N LEU A 23 1.25 25.08 -12.86
CA LEU A 23 -0.12 25.45 -12.52
C LEU A 23 -1.12 24.39 -12.99
N TRP A 24 -0.94 23.85 -14.20
CA TRP A 24 -1.84 22.82 -14.75
C TRP A 24 -1.47 21.39 -14.35
N ASN A 25 -0.37 21.19 -13.62
CA ASN A 25 -0.03 19.90 -13.06
C ASN A 25 -1.15 19.41 -12.13
N ASN A 26 -1.68 18.22 -12.41
CA ASN A 26 -2.79 17.63 -11.67
C ASN A 26 -2.28 16.86 -10.44
N SER A 27 -1.49 17.54 -9.61
CA SER A 27 -0.91 16.99 -8.37
C SER A 27 -1.47 17.70 -7.13
N ASP A 28 -1.77 16.91 -6.10
CA ASP A 28 -2.18 17.38 -4.78
C ASP A 28 -1.03 17.36 -3.75
N SER A 29 0.15 16.86 -4.13
CA SER A 29 1.28 16.67 -3.22
C SER A 29 2.58 17.21 -3.81
N GLY A 30 3.41 17.82 -2.96
CA GLY A 30 4.70 18.43 -3.29
C GLY A 30 4.72 19.94 -3.06
N THR A 31 5.92 20.52 -3.10
CA THR A 31 6.18 21.96 -2.82
C THR A 31 5.54 22.90 -3.85
N LEU A 32 5.14 22.38 -5.02
CA LEU A 32 4.53 23.12 -6.13
C LEU A 32 3.13 22.58 -6.49
N ALA A 33 2.47 21.89 -5.58
CA ALA A 33 1.12 21.37 -5.81
C ALA A 33 0.10 22.51 -5.90
N THR A 34 -0.67 22.55 -6.99
CA THR A 34 -1.70 23.58 -7.26
C THR A 34 -3.11 23.01 -7.21
N GLY A 35 -3.26 21.77 -6.71
CA GLY A 35 -4.52 21.06 -6.53
C GLY A 35 -5.01 20.41 -7.82
N LYS A 36 -5.71 19.29 -7.69
CA LYS A 36 -6.31 18.56 -8.82
C LYS A 36 -7.55 19.25 -9.36
N VAL A 37 -7.66 19.29 -10.68
CA VAL A 37 -8.87 19.68 -11.41
C VAL A 37 -9.79 18.48 -11.57
N VAL A 38 -9.20 17.30 -11.82
CA VAL A 38 -9.92 16.05 -11.98
C VAL A 38 -9.31 15.03 -11.02
N SER A 39 -10.16 14.36 -10.25
CA SER A 39 -9.81 13.16 -9.50
C SER A 39 -10.59 11.97 -10.03
N SER A 40 -9.97 10.79 -9.99
CA SER A 40 -10.67 9.53 -10.17
C SER A 40 -10.74 8.81 -8.82
N HIS A 41 -11.88 8.19 -8.54
CA HIS A 41 -12.02 7.22 -7.47
C HIS A 41 -12.78 6.01 -8.02
N ALA A 42 -12.43 4.81 -7.58
CA ALA A 42 -13.16 3.61 -7.90
C ALA A 42 -14.04 3.25 -6.70
N ASP A 43 -15.31 2.97 -6.94
CA ASP A 43 -16.18 2.43 -5.90
C ASP A 43 -15.72 1.02 -5.54
N ARG A 44 -15.95 0.62 -4.29
CA ARG A 44 -15.82 -0.78 -3.86
C ARG A 44 -17.18 -1.44 -4.02
N VAL A 45 -17.22 -2.60 -4.67
CA VAL A 45 -18.43 -3.42 -4.74
C VAL A 45 -18.19 -4.67 -3.92
N THR A 46 -18.88 -4.76 -2.79
CA THR A 46 -18.92 -5.97 -1.96
C THR A 46 -19.51 -7.12 -2.77
N VAL A 47 -18.76 -8.21 -2.86
CA VAL A 47 -19.14 -9.45 -3.54
C VAL A 47 -19.70 -10.45 -2.54
N ASP A 48 -19.07 -10.59 -1.37
CA ASP A 48 -19.52 -11.46 -0.28
C ASP A 48 -18.90 -11.02 1.06
N GLN A 49 -19.42 -11.57 2.15
CA GLN A 49 -18.92 -11.34 3.51
C GLN A 49 -18.65 -12.66 4.22
N ASP A 50 -17.61 -12.69 5.05
CA ASP A 50 -17.26 -13.86 5.88
C ASP A 50 -16.81 -13.39 7.27
N GLN A 51 -16.58 -14.33 8.18
CA GLN A 51 -15.96 -14.09 9.48
C GLN A 51 -14.79 -15.04 9.67
N ILE A 52 -13.60 -14.50 9.93
CA ILE A 52 -12.46 -15.30 10.38
C ILE A 52 -12.77 -15.84 11.77
N VAL A 53 -12.61 -17.15 11.94
CA VAL A 53 -12.81 -17.85 13.22
C VAL A 53 -11.50 -18.36 13.81
N GLY A 54 -10.49 -18.63 12.98
CA GLY A 54 -9.22 -19.14 13.48
C GLY A 54 -8.15 -19.28 12.40
N PHE A 55 -7.05 -19.92 12.77
CA PHE A 55 -5.96 -20.23 11.87
C PHE A 55 -5.40 -21.64 12.10
N ALA A 56 -4.89 -22.24 11.04
CA ALA A 56 -4.24 -23.54 11.03
C ALA A 56 -2.87 -23.45 10.35
N TYR A 57 -1.97 -24.33 10.75
CA TYR A 57 -0.66 -24.49 10.13
C TYR A 57 -0.63 -25.76 9.30
N LEU A 58 -0.36 -25.64 8.00
CA LEU A 58 0.06 -26.78 7.22
C LEU A 58 1.54 -27.02 7.48
N LYS A 59 1.84 -28.11 8.18
CA LYS A 59 3.19 -28.64 8.24
C LYS A 59 3.36 -29.52 7.01
N GLU A 60 4.17 -29.10 6.03
CA GLU A 60 4.61 -30.04 5.00
C GLU A 60 5.28 -31.23 5.71
N SER A 61 4.67 -32.41 5.62
CA SER A 61 5.28 -33.63 6.13
C SER A 61 6.37 -34.01 5.15
N SER A 62 7.58 -33.52 5.40
CA SER A 62 8.78 -34.00 4.73
C SER A 62 8.97 -35.48 5.06
N SER A 63 8.39 -36.34 4.22
CA SER A 63 8.73 -37.75 4.13
C SER A 63 10.12 -37.88 3.51
N SER A 64 11.16 -37.59 4.28
CA SER A 64 12.50 -38.14 4.05
C SER A 64 13.42 -37.84 5.24
N THR A 65 13.98 -38.94 5.71
CA THR A 65 14.98 -39.14 6.75
C THR A 65 16.09 -38.08 6.77
N ASN A 66 16.51 -37.75 8.01
CA ASN A 66 17.76 -37.13 8.45
C ASN A 66 17.68 -35.63 8.82
N ASN A 67 17.74 -35.38 10.14
CA ASN A 67 18.17 -34.15 10.83
C ASN A 67 17.98 -32.85 10.05
N VAL A 68 16.74 -32.36 10.04
CA VAL A 68 16.42 -31.02 9.52
C VAL A 68 16.42 -30.03 10.68
N ASP A 69 17.31 -29.04 10.60
CA ASP A 69 17.30 -27.84 11.44
C ASP A 69 15.88 -27.24 11.48
N ILE A 70 15.32 -27.12 12.68
CA ILE A 70 13.94 -26.65 12.95
C ILE A 70 13.67 -25.20 12.45
N LYS A 71 14.67 -24.52 11.89
CA LYS A 71 14.60 -23.11 11.47
C LYS A 71 13.99 -22.86 10.08
N LYS A 72 13.66 -23.90 9.30
CA LYS A 72 13.04 -23.70 7.98
C LYS A 72 11.97 -24.74 7.70
N LEU A 73 10.87 -24.63 8.43
CA LEU A 73 9.63 -25.27 8.04
C LEU A 73 8.86 -24.26 7.18
N ASP A 74 8.73 -24.56 5.89
CA ASP A 74 7.81 -23.90 4.98
C ASP A 74 6.37 -24.20 5.47
N THR A 75 5.97 -23.48 6.51
CA THR A 75 4.68 -23.65 7.18
C THR A 75 3.72 -22.71 6.48
N SER A 76 2.79 -23.23 5.67
CA SER A 76 1.75 -22.39 5.07
C SER A 76 0.67 -22.09 6.11
N LEU A 77 0.49 -20.81 6.43
CA LEU A 77 -0.62 -20.34 7.26
C LEU A 77 -1.93 -20.41 6.46
N ILE A 78 -2.91 -21.10 7.01
CA ILE A 78 -4.29 -21.06 6.53
C ILE A 78 -5.11 -20.31 7.56
N VAL A 79 -5.85 -19.30 7.10
CA VAL A 79 -6.86 -18.63 7.90
C VAL A 79 -8.21 -19.27 7.60
N ILE A 80 -8.94 -19.67 8.64
CA ILE A 80 -10.23 -20.35 8.54
C ILE A 80 -11.34 -19.34 8.82
N GLY A 81 -12.23 -19.17 7.85
CA GLY A 81 -13.49 -18.42 7.97
C GLY A 81 -14.68 -19.35 8.25
N GLN A 82 -15.88 -18.77 8.33
CA GLN A 82 -17.13 -19.54 8.44
C GLN A 82 -17.54 -20.15 7.10
N LYS A 83 -17.28 -19.44 5.99
CA LYS A 83 -17.64 -19.89 4.64
C LYS A 83 -16.44 -20.43 3.87
N TYR A 84 -15.30 -19.76 3.98
CA TYR A 84 -14.11 -20.06 3.19
C TYR A 84 -12.88 -20.29 4.06
N ALA A 85 -11.84 -20.87 3.46
CA ALA A 85 -10.49 -20.79 3.99
C ALA A 85 -9.63 -19.91 3.07
N TYR A 86 -8.63 -19.28 3.65
CA TYR A 86 -7.76 -18.33 2.99
C TYR A 86 -6.32 -18.81 3.13
N MET A 87 -5.73 -19.23 2.02
CA MET A 87 -4.34 -19.65 1.97
C MET A 87 -3.47 -18.42 1.68
N ILE A 88 -2.51 -18.14 2.56
CA ILE A 88 -1.66 -16.95 2.46
C ILE A 88 -0.34 -17.31 1.77
N ASP A 89 -0.08 -16.71 0.60
CA ASP A 89 1.17 -16.92 -0.14
C ASP A 89 2.22 -15.85 0.23
N ILE A 90 1.79 -14.59 0.30
CA ILE A 90 2.63 -13.44 0.66
C ILE A 90 2.14 -12.87 1.99
N GLY A 91 3.08 -12.54 2.88
CA GLY A 91 2.79 -12.02 4.23
C GLY A 91 2.76 -13.10 5.32
N ASN A 92 2.88 -14.38 4.94
CA ASN A 92 2.87 -15.51 5.86
C ASN A 92 4.06 -15.49 6.83
N GLN A 93 5.28 -15.24 6.32
CA GLN A 93 6.48 -15.22 7.15
C GLN A 93 6.41 -14.13 8.22
N GLU A 94 5.95 -12.93 7.85
CA GLU A 94 5.81 -11.80 8.77
C GLU A 94 4.82 -12.08 9.90
N ILE A 95 3.72 -12.77 9.58
CA ILE A 95 2.76 -13.22 10.59
C ILE A 95 3.39 -14.28 11.50
N LEU A 96 4.07 -15.27 10.91
CA LEU A 96 4.73 -16.35 11.66
C LEU A 96 5.80 -15.84 12.61
N GLU A 97 6.69 -14.97 12.14
CA GLU A 97 7.74 -14.33 12.96
C GLU A 97 7.14 -13.59 14.15
N THR A 98 5.97 -12.98 13.96
CA THR A 98 5.29 -12.28 15.04
C THR A 98 4.67 -13.24 16.05
N ILE A 99 3.96 -14.28 15.58
CA ILE A 99 3.32 -15.26 16.46
C ILE A 99 4.36 -16.10 17.23
N GLN A 100 5.50 -16.39 16.61
CA GLN A 100 6.60 -17.16 17.21
C GLN A 100 7.57 -16.31 18.04
N SER A 101 7.34 -15.01 18.15
CA SER A 101 8.17 -14.13 18.97
C SER A 101 8.04 -14.45 20.46
N ASP A 102 9.08 -14.14 21.24
CA ASP A 102 9.06 -14.26 22.71
C ASP A 102 8.13 -13.25 23.42
N LEU A 103 7.34 -12.49 22.65
CA LEU A 103 6.41 -11.50 23.17
C LEU A 103 5.12 -12.18 23.65
N ASP A 104 4.52 -11.65 24.72
CA ASP A 104 3.36 -12.29 25.33
C ASP A 104 2.15 -12.20 24.37
N PRO A 105 1.61 -13.36 23.91
CA PRO A 105 0.57 -13.39 22.88
C PRO A 105 -0.71 -12.68 23.29
N LYS A 106 -0.96 -12.49 24.59
CA LYS A 106 -2.19 -11.83 25.06
C LYS A 106 -2.27 -10.35 24.72
N TYR A 107 -1.17 -9.70 24.31
CA TYR A 107 -1.15 -8.29 23.93
C TYR A 107 -1.16 -8.07 22.40
N TRP A 108 -1.02 -9.13 21.61
CA TRP A 108 -1.13 -9.06 20.15
C TRP A 108 -2.58 -8.88 19.71
N ARG A 109 -2.80 -7.94 18.79
CA ARG A 109 -4.11 -7.65 18.20
C ARG A 109 -3.95 -7.37 16.72
N ILE A 110 -4.99 -7.67 15.95
CA ILE A 110 -5.09 -7.31 14.54
C ILE A 110 -6.20 -6.30 14.33
N ARG A 111 -6.02 -5.38 13.39
CA ARG A 111 -7.05 -4.45 12.92
C ARG A 111 -6.93 -4.18 11.42
N PRO A 112 -8.01 -3.70 10.78
CA PRO A 112 -7.91 -3.15 9.43
C PRO A 112 -6.92 -1.98 9.38
N VAL A 113 -6.16 -1.86 8.28
CA VAL A 113 -5.17 -0.77 8.11
C VAL A 113 -5.83 0.61 8.10
N ARG A 114 -7.10 0.69 7.70
CA ARG A 114 -7.89 1.91 7.73
C ARG A 114 -8.68 1.96 9.04
N SER A 115 -8.35 2.93 9.89
CA SER A 115 -8.85 3.01 11.27
C SER A 115 -10.36 3.25 11.41
N ASN A 116 -11.05 3.56 10.32
CA ASN A 116 -12.51 3.75 10.26
C ASN A 116 -13.26 2.55 9.67
N GLU A 117 -12.57 1.46 9.31
CA GLU A 117 -13.20 0.26 8.79
C GLU A 117 -13.45 -0.74 9.93
N GLU A 118 -14.69 -1.22 10.04
CA GLU A 118 -15.06 -2.29 11.00
C GLU A 118 -14.74 -3.70 10.46
N TYR A 119 -14.38 -3.78 9.18
CA TYR A 119 -14.21 -5.03 8.42
C TYR A 119 -12.80 -5.10 7.81
N PHE A 120 -12.24 -6.30 7.73
CA PHE A 120 -11.04 -6.55 6.91
C PHE A 120 -11.42 -6.63 5.44
N GLY A 121 -10.94 -5.68 4.64
CA GLY A 121 -11.20 -5.65 3.20
C GLY A 121 -10.29 -6.59 2.42
N LEU A 122 -10.87 -7.59 1.75
CA LEU A 122 -10.17 -8.48 0.82
C LEU A 122 -10.53 -8.09 -0.62
N SER A 123 -9.56 -7.53 -1.34
CA SER A 123 -9.71 -7.18 -2.75
C SER A 123 -9.52 -8.41 -3.62
N LEU A 124 -10.52 -8.78 -4.41
CA LEU A 124 -10.38 -9.80 -5.44
C LEU A 124 -9.43 -9.32 -6.54
N LEU A 125 -8.44 -10.14 -6.85
CA LEU A 125 -7.52 -9.87 -7.94
C LEU A 125 -8.12 -10.37 -9.27
N PRO A 126 -7.95 -9.61 -10.37
CA PRO A 126 -8.46 -10.03 -11.67
C PRO A 126 -7.82 -11.36 -12.09
N LYS A 127 -8.62 -12.23 -12.71
CA LYS A 127 -8.11 -13.47 -13.31
C LYS A 127 -7.16 -13.12 -14.44
N ILE A 128 -5.94 -13.65 -14.38
CA ILE A 128 -4.98 -13.59 -15.49
C ILE A 128 -5.27 -14.83 -16.35
N ASP A 129 -5.63 -14.63 -17.61
CA ASP A 129 -6.14 -15.67 -18.53
C ASP A 129 -5.15 -16.83 -18.82
N ASP A 130 -3.88 -16.72 -18.40
CA ASP A 130 -2.84 -17.72 -18.68
C ASP A 130 -2.79 -18.92 -17.70
N ASP A 131 -3.46 -18.84 -16.54
CA ASP A 131 -3.46 -19.94 -15.57
C ASP A 131 -4.51 -21.02 -15.92
N LYS A 132 -4.14 -21.95 -16.80
CA LYS A 132 -4.96 -23.13 -17.18
C LYS A 132 -5.14 -24.18 -16.08
N HIS A 133 -4.56 -23.98 -14.90
CA HIS A 133 -4.65 -24.92 -13.79
C HIS A 133 -5.31 -24.26 -12.57
N LEU A 134 -6.56 -24.68 -12.32
CA LEU A 134 -7.42 -24.36 -11.18
C LEU A 134 -7.82 -22.87 -11.04
N GLN A 135 -9.12 -22.61 -11.21
CA GLN A 135 -9.79 -21.33 -11.04
C GLN A 135 -9.82 -20.84 -9.57
N GLN A 136 -8.67 -20.75 -8.91
CA GLN A 136 -8.61 -20.28 -7.53
C GLN A 136 -8.74 -18.75 -7.52
N VAL A 137 -9.70 -18.26 -6.74
CA VAL A 137 -9.96 -16.82 -6.61
C VAL A 137 -8.84 -16.21 -5.78
N LYS A 138 -7.99 -15.38 -6.39
CA LYS A 138 -6.90 -14.68 -5.73
C LYS A 138 -7.42 -13.42 -5.03
N PHE A 139 -6.83 -13.08 -3.90
CA PHE A 139 -7.13 -11.85 -3.18
C PHE A 139 -5.85 -11.12 -2.76
N SER A 140 -6.00 -9.82 -2.50
CA SER A 140 -5.01 -8.99 -1.82
C SER A 140 -5.69 -8.23 -0.69
N ALA A 141 -5.00 -8.11 0.45
CA ALA A 141 -5.48 -7.39 1.62
C ALA A 141 -4.31 -6.75 2.35
N ASP A 142 -4.59 -5.79 3.23
CA ASP A 142 -3.60 -5.29 4.17
C ASP A 142 -4.15 -5.44 5.59
N ILE A 143 -3.32 -5.94 6.49
CA ILE A 143 -3.62 -6.02 7.92
C ILE A 143 -2.66 -5.15 8.72
N GLU A 144 -3.13 -4.62 9.84
CA GLU A 144 -2.27 -3.99 10.82
C GLU A 144 -2.22 -4.84 12.08
N LEU A 145 -1.01 -5.28 12.41
CA LEU A 145 -0.70 -6.02 13.60
C LEU A 145 -0.11 -5.06 14.61
N TYR A 146 -0.62 -5.06 15.85
CA TYR A 146 -0.14 -4.17 16.89
C TYR A 146 -0.02 -4.86 18.24
N TYR A 147 0.99 -4.43 19.00
CA TYR A 147 1.27 -4.91 20.35
C TYR A 147 0.80 -3.86 21.36
N ALA A 148 -0.29 -4.16 22.05
CA ALA A 148 -0.96 -3.23 22.97
C ALA A 148 -0.58 -3.54 24.42
N LYS A 149 0.62 -3.11 24.84
CA LYS A 149 1.09 -3.26 26.21
C LYS A 149 1.65 -1.94 26.73
N ASN A 150 1.17 -1.53 27.90
CA ASN A 150 1.71 -0.40 28.66
C ASN A 150 2.99 -0.82 29.38
N ASN A 151 3.97 0.09 29.50
CA ASN A 151 5.24 -0.12 30.22
C ASN A 151 6.05 -1.32 29.68
N LEU A 152 6.55 -1.18 28.46
CA LEU A 152 7.41 -2.19 27.83
C LEU A 152 8.74 -2.32 28.58
N THR A 153 9.20 -3.56 28.75
CA THR A 153 10.57 -3.84 29.19
C THR A 153 11.57 -3.52 28.07
N GLN A 154 12.83 -3.26 28.42
CA GLN A 154 13.89 -3.05 27.42
C GLN A 154 14.03 -4.23 26.45
N ASN A 155 13.85 -5.47 26.94
CA ASN A 155 13.88 -6.66 26.09
C ASN A 155 12.71 -6.66 25.07
N GLU A 156 11.50 -6.29 25.51
CA GLU A 156 10.34 -6.19 24.60
C GLU A 156 10.55 -5.11 23.54
N GLN A 157 11.08 -3.94 23.91
CA GLN A 157 11.40 -2.88 22.95
C GLN A 157 12.41 -3.34 21.89
N GLN A 158 13.43 -4.08 22.29
CA GLN A 158 14.40 -4.67 21.35
C GLN A 158 13.76 -5.69 20.41
N GLN A 159 12.86 -6.54 20.92
CA GLN A 159 12.15 -7.53 20.10
C GLN A 159 11.19 -6.86 19.12
N LEU A 160 10.41 -5.87 19.56
CA LEU A 160 9.52 -5.09 18.69
C LEU A 160 10.30 -4.35 17.59
N SER A 161 11.49 -3.84 17.91
CA SER A 161 12.38 -3.22 16.92
C SER A 161 12.93 -4.24 15.92
N ARG A 162 13.27 -5.46 16.36
CA ARG A 162 13.74 -6.55 15.48
C ARG A 162 12.66 -7.02 14.51
N LEU A 163 11.40 -7.00 14.95
CA LEU A 163 10.24 -7.34 14.14
C LEU A 163 9.81 -6.19 13.20
N ASP A 164 10.57 -5.09 13.16
CA ASP A 164 10.31 -3.89 12.33
C ASP A 164 8.94 -3.24 12.63
N LEU A 165 8.55 -3.20 13.91
CA LEU A 165 7.36 -2.45 14.32
C LEU A 165 7.70 -0.98 14.56
N SER A 166 6.93 -0.12 13.92
CA SER A 166 7.00 1.33 14.13
C SER A 166 6.17 1.74 15.35
N GLN A 167 6.73 2.61 16.20
CA GLN A 167 5.98 3.28 17.26
C GLN A 167 4.94 4.21 16.63
N TYR A 168 3.70 4.12 17.10
CA TYR A 168 2.62 4.99 16.67
C TYR A 168 1.89 5.55 17.88
N GLU A 169 1.80 6.87 17.94
CA GLU A 169 1.02 7.58 18.95
C GLU A 169 -0.39 7.84 18.40
N TYR A 170 -1.42 7.51 19.17
CA TYR A 170 -2.80 7.80 18.80
C TYR A 170 -3.53 8.49 19.94
N GLY A 171 -4.01 9.71 19.68
CA GLY A 171 -4.95 10.41 20.54
C GLY A 171 -4.39 10.80 21.92
N GLN A 172 -5.17 11.57 22.67
CA GLN A 172 -4.75 12.26 23.91
C GLN A 172 -4.33 11.35 25.08
N GLU A 173 -4.41 10.03 24.92
CA GLU A 173 -3.98 9.05 25.90
C GLU A 173 -2.67 8.42 25.39
N ASN A 174 -1.53 8.88 25.94
CA ASN A 174 -0.15 8.44 25.65
C ASN A 174 0.06 6.92 25.84
N THR A 175 -0.60 6.13 25.02
CA THR A 175 -0.51 4.69 24.99
C THR A 175 0.37 4.38 23.79
N GLU A 176 1.67 4.24 24.02
CA GLU A 176 2.60 3.87 22.96
C GLU A 176 2.24 2.46 22.48
N PHE A 177 1.85 2.33 21.22
CA PHE A 177 1.72 1.02 20.61
C PHE A 177 2.64 0.90 19.41
N TYR A 178 3.16 -0.31 19.28
CA TYR A 178 4.03 -0.70 18.19
C TYR A 178 3.17 -1.40 17.16
N ARG A 179 3.30 -0.99 15.89
CA ARG A 179 2.51 -1.55 14.80
C ARG A 179 3.37 -1.90 13.58
N ARG A 180 2.94 -2.93 12.87
CA ARG A 180 3.43 -3.30 11.55
C ARG A 180 2.25 -3.52 10.61
N LYS A 181 2.37 -2.98 9.41
CA LYS A 181 1.43 -3.23 8.32
C LYS A 181 1.97 -4.39 7.50
N ILE A 182 1.12 -5.37 7.23
CA ILE A 182 1.47 -6.56 6.46
C ILE A 182 0.53 -6.62 5.27
N GLY A 183 1.10 -6.56 4.07
CA GLY A 183 0.37 -6.82 2.84
C GLY A 183 0.24 -8.33 2.64
N LEU A 184 -0.98 -8.77 2.35
CA LEU A 184 -1.32 -10.17 2.13
C LEU A 184 -1.71 -10.38 0.67
N VAL A 185 -1.23 -11.48 0.11
CA VAL A 185 -1.72 -12.04 -1.14
C VAL A 185 -1.96 -13.52 -0.92
N GLY A 186 -3.10 -14.01 -1.42
CA GLY A 186 -3.48 -15.38 -1.20
C GLY A 186 -4.63 -15.84 -2.09
N HIS A 187 -5.12 -17.04 -1.79
CA HIS A 187 -6.22 -17.67 -2.50
C HIS A 187 -7.37 -18.01 -1.56
N ILE A 188 -8.60 -17.78 -2.03
CA ILE A 188 -9.82 -18.21 -1.37
C ILE A 188 -10.16 -19.63 -1.83
N VAL A 189 -10.29 -20.55 -0.87
CA VAL A 189 -10.66 -21.94 -1.11
C VAL A 189 -11.91 -22.31 -0.32
N GLY A 190 -12.77 -23.15 -0.91
CA GLY A 190 -13.95 -23.65 -0.20
C GLY A 190 -13.58 -24.60 0.93
N LEU A 191 -14.30 -24.54 2.05
CA LEU A 191 -14.10 -25.46 3.17
C LEU A 191 -14.44 -26.89 2.75
N ASN A 192 -13.45 -27.79 2.79
CA ASN A 192 -13.62 -29.21 2.50
C ASN A 192 -13.72 -30.00 3.82
N ALA A 193 -14.08 -31.28 3.72
CA ALA A 193 -14.27 -32.14 4.89
C ALA A 193 -12.99 -32.34 5.73
N GLU A 194 -11.81 -32.12 5.15
CA GLU A 194 -10.53 -32.21 5.85
C GLU A 194 -10.25 -30.93 6.65
N MET A 195 -10.44 -29.75 6.04
CA MET A 195 -10.31 -28.45 6.70
C MET A 195 -11.32 -28.28 7.84
N ASN A 196 -12.55 -28.75 7.67
CA ASN A 196 -13.56 -28.76 8.74
C ASN A 196 -13.19 -29.68 9.92
N LYS A 197 -12.26 -30.63 9.72
CA LYS A 197 -11.75 -31.54 10.75
C LYS A 197 -10.39 -31.13 11.29
N MET A 198 -9.72 -30.15 10.67
CA MET A 198 -8.45 -29.64 11.17
C MET A 198 -8.68 -29.00 12.54
N LYS A 199 -7.80 -29.30 13.49
CA LYS A 199 -7.72 -28.54 14.72
C LYS A 199 -7.06 -27.21 14.39
N PHE A 200 -7.84 -26.14 14.41
CA PHE A 200 -7.34 -24.78 14.29
C PHE A 200 -7.25 -24.12 15.66
N GLN A 201 -6.43 -23.09 15.75
CA GLN A 201 -6.39 -22.21 16.92
C GLN A 201 -7.43 -21.12 16.71
N ASP A 202 -8.43 -21.08 17.60
CA ASP A 202 -9.44 -20.04 17.60
C ASP A 202 -8.80 -18.69 17.90
N PHE A 203 -9.25 -17.66 17.18
CA PHE A 203 -8.96 -16.30 17.60
C PHE A 203 -9.80 -15.94 18.83
N SER A 204 -9.32 -14.99 19.62
CA SER A 204 -10.08 -14.48 20.78
C SER A 204 -11.40 -13.81 20.38
N HIS A 205 -11.50 -13.37 19.13
CA HIS A 205 -12.67 -12.73 18.54
C HIS A 205 -12.79 -13.16 17.09
N ASN A 206 -14.03 -13.23 16.60
CA ASN A 206 -14.28 -13.39 15.17
C ASN A 206 -14.01 -12.06 14.48
N TYR A 207 -13.30 -12.09 13.35
CA TYR A 207 -12.99 -10.88 12.59
C TYR A 207 -13.82 -10.83 11.31
N PRO A 208 -14.69 -9.82 11.14
CA PRO A 208 -15.54 -9.74 9.96
C PRO A 208 -14.71 -9.31 8.74
N ILE A 209 -14.97 -9.96 7.61
CA ILE A 209 -14.31 -9.74 6.32
C ILE A 209 -15.34 -9.22 5.31
N ASP A 210 -14.93 -8.22 4.53
CA ASP A 210 -15.63 -7.80 3.33
C ASP A 210 -14.82 -8.18 2.08
N ILE A 211 -15.33 -9.09 1.26
CA ILE A 211 -14.72 -9.50 0.00
C ILE A 211 -15.28 -8.58 -1.08
N TYR A 212 -14.42 -7.78 -1.70
CA TYR A 212 -14.87 -6.77 -2.67
C TYR A 212 -14.05 -6.82 -3.96
N THR A 213 -14.63 -6.24 -5.02
CA THR A 213 -13.94 -5.95 -6.26
C THR A 213 -14.00 -4.47 -6.60
N SER A 214 -13.13 -4.02 -7.49
CA SER A 214 -13.17 -2.65 -8.01
C SER A 214 -14.43 -2.46 -8.84
N GLY A 215 -15.28 -1.54 -8.40
CA GLY A 215 -16.47 -1.09 -9.11
C GLY A 215 -16.13 -0.11 -10.23
N LYS A 216 -17.13 0.71 -10.61
CA LYS A 216 -16.94 1.71 -11.65
C LYS A 216 -15.99 2.81 -11.16
N THR A 217 -15.13 3.26 -12.07
CA THR A 217 -14.31 4.46 -11.84
C THR A 217 -15.17 5.70 -12.08
N HIS A 218 -15.31 6.51 -11.05
CA HIS A 218 -15.96 7.81 -11.10
C HIS A 218 -14.91 8.91 -11.25
N TYR A 219 -15.24 9.91 -12.08
CA TYR A 219 -14.43 11.11 -12.24
C TYR A 219 -15.14 12.28 -11.56
N SER A 220 -14.43 12.96 -10.67
CA SER A 220 -14.91 14.16 -9.99
C SER A 220 -14.16 15.38 -10.50
N LEU A 221 -14.91 16.44 -10.83
CA LEU A 221 -14.36 17.70 -11.28
C LEU A 221 -14.38 18.72 -10.14
N HIS A 222 -13.20 19.19 -9.75
CA HIS A 222 -13.06 20.23 -8.72
C HIS A 222 -13.19 21.60 -9.36
N GLY A 223 -14.43 22.07 -9.54
CA GLY A 223 -14.72 23.34 -10.22
C GLY A 223 -14.00 24.56 -9.64
N LYS A 224 -13.82 24.62 -8.31
CA LYS A 224 -13.05 25.69 -7.66
C LYS A 224 -11.59 25.73 -8.13
N ASN A 225 -10.94 24.57 -8.18
CA ASN A 225 -9.55 24.45 -8.63
C ASN A 225 -9.43 24.73 -10.13
N LEU A 226 -10.41 24.28 -10.93
CA LEU A 226 -10.49 24.62 -12.35
C LEU A 226 -10.54 26.14 -12.58
N LEU A 227 -11.47 26.82 -11.91
CA LEU A 227 -11.65 28.27 -12.04
C LEU A 227 -10.41 29.02 -11.56
N GLN A 228 -9.79 28.58 -10.47
CA GLN A 228 -8.55 29.17 -9.96
C GLN A 228 -7.39 29.02 -10.96
N LYS A 229 -7.21 27.85 -11.58
CA LYS A 229 -6.18 27.65 -12.59
C LYS A 229 -6.44 28.48 -13.85
N ILE A 230 -7.69 28.59 -14.30
CA ILE A 230 -8.06 29.47 -15.42
C ILE A 230 -7.71 30.94 -15.09
N ALA A 231 -8.05 31.41 -13.90
CA ALA A 231 -7.79 32.79 -13.48
C ALA A 231 -6.30 33.11 -13.36
N LEU A 232 -5.47 32.13 -12.95
CA LEU A 232 -4.02 32.30 -12.79
C LEU A 232 -3.24 32.08 -14.08
N THR A 233 -3.83 31.43 -15.09
CA THR A 233 -3.16 31.10 -16.36
C THR A 233 -2.59 32.32 -17.09
N PRO A 234 -3.29 33.47 -17.19
CA PRO A 234 -2.72 34.66 -17.83
C PRO A 234 -1.45 35.16 -17.12
N VAL A 235 -1.44 35.11 -15.78
CA VAL A 235 -0.30 35.56 -14.97
C VAL A 235 0.88 34.61 -15.13
N THR A 236 0.64 33.29 -15.09
CA THR A 236 1.72 32.30 -15.28
C THR A 236 2.24 32.30 -16.71
N LEU A 237 1.40 32.58 -17.70
CA LEU A 237 1.81 32.70 -19.10
C LEU A 237 2.74 33.91 -19.32
N VAL A 238 2.42 35.06 -18.73
CA VAL A 238 3.33 36.22 -18.74
C VAL A 238 4.64 35.88 -18.00
N GLY A 239 4.55 35.17 -16.88
CA GLY A 239 5.71 34.64 -16.16
C GLY A 239 6.60 33.79 -17.06
N ASP A 240 6.01 32.87 -17.82
CA ASP A 240 6.74 32.02 -18.76
C ASP A 240 7.39 32.84 -19.90
N ILE A 241 6.68 33.84 -20.45
CA ILE A 241 7.20 34.71 -21.51
C ILE A 241 8.38 35.57 -21.04
N VAL A 242 8.39 36.02 -19.79
CA VAL A 242 9.43 36.92 -19.27
C VAL A 242 10.58 36.15 -18.61
N ALA A 243 10.27 35.18 -17.76
CA ALA A 243 11.26 34.49 -16.94
C ALA A 243 12.08 33.47 -17.74
N ILE A 244 11.49 32.76 -18.70
CA ILE A 244 12.21 31.74 -19.49
C ILE A 244 13.31 32.37 -20.35
N PRO A 245 13.07 33.47 -21.11
CA PRO A 245 14.14 34.12 -21.88
C PRO A 245 15.24 34.69 -20.99
N LEU A 246 14.89 35.29 -19.84
CA LEU A 246 15.87 35.79 -18.90
C LEU A 246 16.73 34.66 -18.32
N TYR A 247 16.12 33.55 -17.91
CA TYR A 247 16.85 32.37 -17.41
C TYR A 247 17.83 31.82 -18.46
N LEU A 248 17.42 31.74 -19.73
CA LEU A 248 18.28 31.32 -20.82
C LEU A 248 19.43 32.30 -21.06
N LEU A 249 19.17 33.62 -21.05
CA LEU A 249 20.21 34.64 -21.21
C LEU A 249 21.25 34.60 -20.08
N PHE A 250 20.82 34.42 -18.82
CA PHE A 250 21.73 34.35 -17.67
C PHE A 250 22.55 33.07 -17.62
N ASN A 251 22.00 31.91 -18.02
CA ASN A 251 22.74 30.64 -18.05
C ASN A 251 23.65 30.46 -19.28
N ILE A 252 23.26 31.01 -20.44
CA ILE A 252 24.14 31.01 -21.62
C ILE A 252 25.29 32.02 -21.42
N GLY A 253 25.01 33.18 -20.82
CA GLY A 253 26.03 34.19 -20.51
C GLY A 253 27.07 33.74 -19.48
N SER A 254 26.71 32.89 -18.52
CA SER A 254 27.67 32.32 -17.55
C SER A 254 28.55 31.22 -18.17
N THR A 255 28.03 30.47 -19.14
CA THR A 255 28.78 29.41 -19.84
C THR A 255 29.82 29.99 -20.79
N ILE A 256 29.52 31.10 -21.48
CA ILE A 256 30.47 31.80 -22.37
C ILE A 256 31.63 32.43 -21.56
N LYS A 257 31.38 32.87 -20.33
CA LYS A 257 32.41 33.46 -19.46
C LYS A 257 33.43 32.44 -18.94
N ASN A 258 33.05 31.16 -18.81
CA ASN A 258 33.95 30.08 -18.38
C ASN A 258 34.76 29.44 -19.51
N ILE A 259 34.47 29.75 -20.78
CA ILE A 259 35.25 29.28 -21.94
C ILE A 259 36.29 30.33 -22.39
N ALA A 260 36.15 31.58 -21.96
CA ALA A 260 37.04 32.68 -22.29
C ALA A 260 38.17 32.89 -21.26
N HIS A 261 38.51 31.88 -20.45
CA HIS A 261 39.61 31.92 -19.49
C HIS A 261 40.54 30.72 -19.59
#